data_AF-A0A7V5BBU6-F1
#
_entry.id   AF-A0A7V5BBU6-F1
#
_cell.length_a   1.000
_cell.length_b   1.000
_cell.length_c   1.000
_cell.angle_alpha   90.00
_cell.angle_beta   90.00
_cell.angle_gamma   90.00
#
_symmetry.space_group_name_H-M   'P 1'
#
loop_
_entity.id
_entity.type
_entity.pdbx_description
1 polymer ?
#
loop_
_entity_poly.entity_id
_entity_poly.type
_entity_poly.pdbx_seq_one_letter_code
_entity_poly.pdbx_strand_id
1 'polypeptide(L)' 'GVRYTVVRGALDTAGVDDRKQSRSKYGTKRPKK' A
#
# COMPACT_ATOMS: atom_id res chain seq x y z
N GLY A 1 -11.41 10.46 18.83
CA GLY A 1 -10.82 10.50 17.48
C GLY A 1 -10.19 9.17 17.13
N VAL A 2 -10.07 8.84 15.83
CA VAL A 2 -9.51 7.58 15.32
C VAL A 2 -8.01 7.49 15.65
N ARG A 3 -7.57 6.36 16.20
CA ARG A 3 -6.20 6.15 16.71
C ARG A 3 -5.36 5.17 15.89
N TYR A 4 -5.96 4.51 14.89
CA TYR A 4 -5.34 3.43 14.15
C TYR A 4 -5.60 3.55 12.65
N THR A 5 -4.71 2.93 11.88
CA THR A 5 -4.78 2.87 10.42
C THR A 5 -4.61 1.45 9.94
N VAL A 6 -5.25 1.14 8.83
CA VAL A 6 -5.16 -0.16 8.17
C VAL A 6 -3.94 -0.17 7.26
N VAL A 7 -3.15 -1.24 7.34
CA VAL A 7 -2.03 -1.48 6.42
C VAL A 7 -2.60 -1.93 5.07
N ARG A 8 -2.27 -1.19 3.99
CA ARG A 8 -2.75 -1.49 2.63
C ARG A 8 -1.93 -2.60 1.98
N GLY A 9 -2.57 -3.46 1.20
CA GLY A 9 -1.92 -4.61 0.57
C GLY A 9 -1.69 -5.77 1.55
N ALA A 10 -2.35 -5.74 2.70
CA ALA A 10 -2.37 -6.82 3.68
C ALA A 10 -3.78 -7.41 3.78
N LEU A 11 -3.86 -8.74 3.95
CA LEU A 11 -5.10 -9.52 3.91
C LEU A 11 -5.90 -9.21 2.63
N ASP A 12 -7.17 -8.85 2.76
CA ASP A 12 -8.08 -8.63 1.64
C ASP A 12 -7.99 -7.21 1.05
N THR A 13 -7.21 -6.31 1.66
CA THR A 13 -7.14 -4.92 1.18
C THR A 13 -6.16 -4.78 0.03
N ALA A 14 -6.64 -4.29 -1.11
CA ALA A 14 -5.78 -4.02 -2.25
C ALA A 14 -4.77 -2.89 -1.97
N GLY A 15 -3.58 -3.02 -2.55
CA GLY A 15 -2.59 -1.95 -2.62
C GLY A 15 -3.06 -0.81 -3.52
N VAL A 16 -2.29 0.28 -3.56
CA VAL A 16 -2.53 1.38 -4.50
C VAL A 16 -1.74 1.11 -5.78
N ASP A 17 -2.38 1.20 -6.94
CA ASP A 17 -1.72 1.00 -8.22
C ASP A 17 -0.86 2.21 -8.65
N ASP A 18 0.13 1.96 -9.51
CA ASP A 18 1.04 2.95 -10.12
C ASP A 18 1.81 3.89 -9.18
N ARG A 19 1.82 3.57 -7.88
CA ARG A 19 2.55 4.37 -6.89
C ARG A 19 4.06 4.14 -6.98
N LYS A 20 4.77 5.12 -7.55
CA LYS A 20 6.23 5.08 -7.70
C LYS A 20 7.00 5.46 -6.43
N GLN A 21 6.41 6.28 -5.56
CA GLN A 21 7.01 6.77 -4.31
C GLN A 21 6.25 6.27 -3.08
N SER A 22 6.97 6.00 -1.98
CA SER A 22 6.41 5.49 -0.71
C SER A 22 5.59 4.19 -0.83
N ARG A 23 5.89 3.36 -1.84
CA ARG A 23 5.18 2.11 -2.17
C ARG A 23 5.04 1.10 -1.03
N SER A 24 6.00 1.06 -0.10
CA SER A 24 5.98 0.17 1.06
C SER A 24 4.81 0.43 2.01
N LYS A 25 4.38 1.69 2.17
CA LYS A 25 3.25 2.06 3.04
C LYS A 25 1.89 1.67 2.44
N TYR A 26 1.83 1.50 1.12
CA TYR A 26 0.59 1.38 0.38
C TYR A 26 0.44 0.06 -0.38
N GLY A 27 1.29 -0.92 -0.08
CA GLY A 27 1.19 -2.27 -0.65
C GLY A 27 1.51 -2.35 -2.14
N THR A 28 2.20 -1.35 -2.72
CA THR A 28 2.53 -1.35 -4.15
C THR A 28 3.84 -2.10 -4.39
N LYS A 29 3.81 -3.10 -5.27
CA LYS A 29 5.00 -3.89 -5.63
C LYS A 29 6.01 -3.05 -6.44
N ARG A 30 7.27 -3.48 -6.44
CA ARG A 30 8.29 -2.82 -7.29
C ARG A 30 7.93 -3.09 -8.75
N PRO A 31 7.80 -2.06 -9.60
CA PRO A 31 7.70 -2.29 -11.03
C PRO A 31 8.99 -3.00 -11.49
N LYS A 32 8.84 -3.98 -12.38
CA LYS A 32 9.95 -4.81 -12.90
C LYS A 32 10.68 -4.18 -14.11
N LYS A 33 10.22 -3.01 -14.58
CA LYS A 33 10.92 -2.24 -15.61
C LYS A 33 12.26 -1.73 -15.10
#